data_AF-A0A843C4A8-F1
#
_entry.id   AF-A0A843C4A8-F1
#
_cell.length_a   1.000
_cell.length_b   1.000
_cell.length_c   1.000
_cell.angle_alpha   90.00
_cell.angle_beta   90.00
_cell.angle_gamma   90.00
#
_symmetry.space_group_name_H-M   'P 1'
#
loop_
_entity.id
_entity.type
_entity.pdbx_description
1 polymer ?
#
loop_
_entity_poly.entity_id
_entity_poly.type
_entity_poly.pdbx_seq_one_letter_code
_entity_poly.pdbx_strand_id
1 'polypeptide(L)'
;MIEWVHPGLIFIFGALLIPFFKGRWKQAYLLLPPTAAFISLLAISKGAFGTLPYSVWRIPFLEYELVFGRVDKLSMVFGYI
;
A
#
# COMPACT_ATOMS: atom_id res chain seq x y z
N MET A 1 1.93 -14.61 11.07
CA MET A 1 2.05 -13.14 11.12
C MET A 1 1.83 -12.64 9.70
N ILE A 2 0.92 -11.70 9.47
CA ILE A 2 0.74 -11.13 8.13
C ILE A 2 1.81 -10.06 7.97
N GLU A 3 2.73 -10.24 7.05
CA GLU A 3 3.73 -9.23 6.71
C GLU A 3 3.02 -8.02 6.10
N TRP A 4 3.40 -6.83 6.56
CA TRP A 4 2.81 -5.60 6.08
C TRP A 4 3.24 -5.35 4.63
N VAL A 5 2.26 -5.23 3.74
CA VAL A 5 2.46 -4.84 2.34
C VAL A 5 1.99 -3.40 2.17
N HIS A 6 2.91 -2.51 1.84
CA HIS A 6 2.62 -1.11 1.60
C HIS A 6 1.58 -0.97 0.46
N PRO A 7 0.46 -0.24 0.64
CA PRO A 7 -0.57 -0.06 -0.39
C PRO A 7 -0.01 0.45 -1.73
N GLY A 8 0.94 1.39 -1.70
CA GLY A 8 1.71 1.82 -2.88
C GLY A 8 2.38 0.70 -3.70
N LEU A 9 2.87 -0.39 -3.08
CA LEU A 9 3.43 -1.52 -3.83
C LEU A 9 2.36 -2.27 -4.62
N ILE A 10 1.13 -2.35 -4.08
CA ILE A 10 -0.03 -2.93 -4.79
C ILE A 10 -0.30 -2.15 -6.07
N PHE A 11 -0.19 -0.83 -6.03
CA PHE A 11 -0.34 0.01 -7.22
C PHE A 11 0.82 -0.17 -8.21
N ILE A 12 2.08 -0.18 -7.75
CA ILE A 12 3.24 -0.32 -8.64
C ILE A 12 3.19 -1.67 -9.38
N PHE A 13 3.05 -2.77 -8.64
CA PHE A 13 3.02 -4.10 -9.23
C PHE A 13 1.71 -4.36 -9.99
N GLY A 14 0.58 -3.87 -9.46
CA GLY A 14 -0.71 -3.96 -10.14
C GLY A 14 -0.70 -3.21 -11.47
N ALA A 15 -0.13 -2.01 -11.51
CA ALA A 15 -0.02 -1.22 -12.74
C ALA A 15 0.84 -1.89 -13.80
N LEU A 16 1.93 -2.56 -13.40
CA LEU A 16 2.81 -3.29 -14.31
C LEU A 16 2.09 -4.40 -15.09
N LEU A 17 1.05 -4.99 -14.50
CA LEU A 17 0.27 -6.06 -15.13
C LEU A 17 -0.84 -5.56 -16.08
N ILE A 18 -1.26 -4.28 -15.98
CA ILE A 18 -2.31 -3.69 -16.82
C ILE A 18 -2.08 -3.88 -18.35
N PRO A 19 -0.89 -3.64 -18.93
CA PRO A 19 -0.70 -3.73 -20.39
C PRO A 19 -0.90 -5.13 -20.96
N PHE A 20 -0.86 -6.18 -20.14
CA PHE A 20 -1.06 -7.56 -20.58
C PHE A 20 -2.54 -7.90 -20.80
N PHE A 21 -3.48 -7.10 -20.27
CA PHE A 21 -4.92 -7.32 -20.42
C PHE A 21 -5.54 -6.47 -21.52
N LYS A 22 -6.53 -7.02 -22.23
CA LYS A 22 -7.27 -6.33 -23.32
C LYS A 22 -8.79 -6.44 -23.13
N GLY A 23 -9.52 -5.48 -23.69
CA GLY A 23 -10.98 -5.46 -23.68
C GLY A 23 -11.60 -5.49 -22.28
N ARG A 24 -12.61 -6.34 -22.09
CA ARG A 24 -13.37 -6.45 -20.83
C ARG A 24 -12.53 -6.92 -19.64
N TRP A 25 -11.50 -7.73 -19.89
CA TRP A 25 -10.58 -8.19 -18.84
C TRP A 25 -9.73 -7.06 -18.27
N LYS A 26 -9.33 -6.11 -19.12
CA LYS A 26 -8.62 -4.90 -18.65
C LYS A 26 -9.50 -4.06 -17.73
N GLN A 27 -10.79 -3.92 -18.06
CA GLN A 27 -11.74 -3.17 -17.23
C GLN A 27 -11.93 -3.82 -15.85
N ALA A 28 -12.10 -5.13 -15.81
CA ALA A 28 -12.18 -5.87 -14.55
C ALA A 28 -10.87 -5.75 -13.75
N TYR A 29 -9.72 -5.88 -14.42
CA TYR A 29 -8.42 -5.78 -13.77
C TYR A 29 -8.13 -4.38 -13.23
N LEU A 30 -8.55 -3.31 -13.91
CA LEU A 30 -8.34 -1.93 -13.45
C LEU A 30 -8.98 -1.64 -12.08
N LEU A 31 -10.02 -2.38 -11.70
CA LEU A 31 -10.65 -2.26 -10.38
C LEU A 31 -9.88 -3.00 -9.29
N LEU A 32 -9.11 -4.05 -9.63
CA LEU A 32 -8.42 -4.88 -8.64
C LEU A 32 -7.37 -4.12 -7.83
N PRO A 33 -6.39 -3.38 -8.42
CA PRO A 33 -5.39 -2.65 -7.65
C PRO A 33 -5.97 -1.65 -6.64
N PRO A 34 -6.90 -0.74 -7.01
CA PRO A 34 -7.45 0.21 -6.05
C PRO A 34 -8.30 -0.48 -4.97
N THR A 35 -9.07 -1.53 -5.30
CA THR A 35 -9.83 -2.28 -4.29
C THR A 35 -8.91 -3.02 -3.32
N ALA A 36 -7.84 -3.66 -3.81
CA ALA A 36 -6.87 -4.35 -2.96
C ALA A 36 -6.09 -3.36 -2.06
N ALA A 37 -5.69 -2.21 -2.60
CA ALA A 37 -5.04 -1.15 -1.83
C ALA A 37 -5.97 -0.59 -0.74
N PHE A 38 -7.25 -0.40 -1.05
CA PHE A 38 -8.26 0.04 -0.09
C PHE A 38 -8.48 -0.98 1.04
N ILE A 39 -8.55 -2.27 0.72
CA ILE A 39 -8.63 -3.34 1.73
C ILE A 39 -7.39 -3.31 2.65
N SER A 40 -6.20 -3.11 2.09
CA SER A 40 -4.98 -2.95 2.88
C SER A 40 -5.08 -1.76 3.85
N LEU A 41 -5.59 -0.62 3.37
CA LEU A 41 -5.81 0.57 4.20
C LEU A 41 -6.83 0.35 5.33
N LEU A 42 -7.91 -0.39 5.06
CA LEU A 42 -8.89 -0.79 6.09
C LEU A 42 -8.27 -1.71 7.15
N ALA A 43 -7.42 -2.65 6.75
CA ALA A 43 -6.71 -3.52 7.69
C ALA A 43 -5.74 -2.73 8.58
N ILE A 44 -5.05 -1.75 7.99
CA ILE A 44 -4.20 -0.80 8.71
C ILE A 44 -5.01 -0.01 9.75
N SER A 45 -6.16 0.54 9.37
CA SER A 45 -7.04 1.30 10.26
C SER A 45 -7.56 0.47 11.43
N LYS A 46 -7.79 -0.82 11.22
CA LYS A 46 -8.18 -1.79 12.26
C LYS A 46 -7.04 -2.22 13.18
N GLY A 47 -5.83 -1.68 13.00
CA GLY A 47 -4.65 -2.01 13.81
C GLY A 47 -4.05 -3.38 13.51
N ALA A 48 -4.34 -3.99 12.36
CA ALA A 48 -3.86 -5.33 12.01
C ALA A 48 -2.33 -5.44 11.96
N PHE A 49 -1.62 -4.30 11.84
CA PHE A 49 -0.17 -4.20 11.71
C PHE A 49 0.50 -3.49 12.89
N GLY A 50 -0.24 -3.24 13.97
CA GLY A 50 0.25 -2.55 15.17
C GLY A 50 -0.43 -1.20 15.42
N THR A 51 -0.01 -0.54 16.50
CA THR A 51 -0.56 0.75 16.93
C THR A 51 0.02 1.88 16.08
N LEU A 52 -0.83 2.78 15.58
CA LEU A 52 -0.35 3.98 14.87
C LEU A 52 0.28 5.01 15.84
N PRO A 53 1.36 5.69 15.44
CA PRO A 53 2.04 5.61 14.15
C PRO A 53 2.96 4.39 14.05
N TYR A 54 2.95 3.73 12.90
CA TYR A 54 3.87 2.63 12.63
C TYR A 54 4.85 3.01 11.50
N SER A 55 6.05 2.48 11.58
CA SER A 55 7.11 2.69 10.59
C SER A 55 7.74 1.36 10.26
N VAL A 56 7.69 1.00 8.99
CA VAL A 56 8.24 -0.26 8.47
C VAL A 56 9.34 0.09 7.47
N TRP A 57 10.32 -0.80 7.36
CA TRP A 57 11.43 -0.75 6.39
C TRP A 57 12.30 0.48 6.62
N ARG A 58 13.21 0.32 7.59
CA ARG A 58 14.22 1.32 7.92
C ARG A 58 15.54 0.87 7.34
N ILE A 59 16.13 1.71 6.48
CA ILE A 59 17.38 1.42 5.81
C ILE A 59 18.37 2.51 6.21
N PRO A 60 19.47 2.17 6.91
CA PRO A 60 20.52 3.14 7.20
C PRO A 60 21.20 3.55 5.89
N PHE A 61 21.30 4.85 5.65
CA PHE A 61 21.90 5.42 4.45
C PHE A 61 22.71 6.67 4.80
N LEU A 62 24.04 6.57 4.66
CA LEU A 62 24.99 7.53 5.21
C LEU A 62 24.72 7.77 6.71
N GLU A 63 24.52 9.03 7.10
CA GLU A 63 24.21 9.45 8.49
C GLU A 63 22.69 9.56 8.73
N TYR A 64 21.87 9.11 7.78
CA TYR A 64 20.41 9.18 7.85
C TYR A 64 19.78 7.80 7.94
N GLU A 65 18.61 7.72 8.56
CA GLU A 65 17.75 6.53 8.55
C GLU A 65 16.59 6.77 7.59
N LEU A 66 16.56 6.06 6.47
CA LEU A 66 15.48 6.16 5.48
C LEU A 66 14.32 5.27 5.92
N VAL A 67 13.13 5.87 6.08
CA VAL A 67 11.91 5.16 6.48
C VAL A 67 10.94 5.14 5.29
N PHE A 68 10.72 3.96 4.71
CA PHE A 68 9.92 3.81 3.49
C PHE A 68 8.44 3.50 3.74
N GLY A 69 8.06 3.11 4.96
CA GLY A 69 6.71 2.71 5.29
C GLY A 69 6.20 3.34 6.57
N ARG A 70 6.19 4.68 6.65
CA ARG A 70 5.61 5.42 7.78
C ARG A 70 4.13 5.67 7.52
N VAL A 71 3.30 5.27 8.47
CA VAL A 71 1.86 5.56 8.43
C VAL A 71 1.41 6.10 9.77
N ASP A 72 0.82 7.29 9.70
CA ASP A 72 0.21 7.98 10.82
C ASP A 72 -1.25 8.33 10.52
N LYS A 73 -1.92 8.93 11.50
CA LYS A 73 -3.34 9.29 11.39
C LYS A 73 -3.62 10.25 10.24
N LEU A 74 -2.70 11.18 9.95
CA LEU A 74 -2.86 12.11 8.85
C LEU A 74 -2.67 11.39 7.51
N SER A 75 -1.64 10.55 7.39
CA SER A 75 -1.44 9.72 6.18
C SER A 75 -2.65 8.85 5.85
N MET A 76 -3.38 8.33 6.86
CA MET A 76 -4.60 7.56 6.63
C MET A 76 -5.71 8.37 5.97
N VAL A 77 -5.89 9.64 6.33
CA VAL A 77 -6.91 10.51 5.70
C VAL A 77 -6.64 10.63 4.20
N PHE A 78 -5.38 10.85 3.82
CA PHE A 78 -4.98 10.90 2.42
C PHE A 78 -5.03 9.54 1.73
N GLY A 79 -4.78 8.44 2.43
CA GLY A 79 -4.89 7.11 1.83
C GLY A 79 -6.32 6.74 1.43
N TYR A 80 -7.34 7.32 2.08
CA TYR A 80 -8.75 7.09 1.78
C TYR A 80 -9.30 7.94 0.62
N ILE A 81 -8.61 9.04 0.26
CA ILE A 81 -9.02 10.01 -0.77
C ILE A 81 -8.21 9.75 -2.04
#